data_AF-A0A967WWS7-F1
#
_entry.id   AF-A0A967WWS7-F1
#
_cell.length_a   1.000
_cell.length_b   1.000
_cell.length_c   1.000
_cell.angle_alpha   90.00
_cell.angle_beta   90.00
_cell.angle_gamma   90.00
#
_symmetry.space_group_name_H-M   'P 1'
#
loop_
_entity.id
_entity.type
_entity.pdbx_description
1 polymer ?
#
loop_
_entity_poly.entity_id
_entity_poly.type
_entity_poly.pdbx_seq_one_letter_code
_entity_poly.pdbx_strand_id
1 'polypeptide(L)' 'DSAHDLDDRVFYRKPGYVYSRGGSPTNTTLERAISTLEGAEVTHVCSSGMAASHLALLAAGAGQDELILCS' A
#
# COMPACT_ATOMS: atom_id res chain seq x y z
N ASP A 1 14.65 -18.91 -16.89
CA ASP A 1 13.75 -18.08 -17.72
C ASP A 1 12.47 -17.64 -17.01
N SER A 2 11.57 -18.54 -16.58
CA SER A 2 10.38 -18.13 -15.78
C SER A 2 10.69 -17.93 -14.29
N ALA A 3 11.55 -18.78 -13.70
CA ALA A 3 11.93 -18.68 -12.30
C ALA A 3 12.67 -17.37 -11.98
N HIS A 4 13.61 -16.97 -12.84
CA HIS A 4 14.35 -15.71 -12.69
C HIS A 4 13.43 -14.48 -12.80
N ASP A 5 12.44 -14.49 -13.70
CA ASP A 5 11.48 -13.38 -13.81
C ASP A 5 10.58 -13.26 -12.57
N LEU A 6 10.23 -14.38 -11.93
CA LEU A 6 9.52 -14.37 -10.66
C LEU A 6 10.39 -13.84 -9.53
N ASP A 7 11.65 -14.27 -9.43
CA ASP A 7 12.60 -13.75 -8.44
C ASP A 7 12.75 -12.23 -8.56
N ASP A 8 12.90 -11.72 -9.79
CA ASP A 8 13.02 -10.28 -10.01
C ASP A 8 11.77 -9.49 -9.56
N ARG A 9 10.57 -10.09 -9.62
CA ARG A 9 9.34 -9.47 -9.08
C ARG A 9 9.26 -9.58 -7.56
N VAL A 10 9.63 -10.72 -6.99
CA VAL A 10 9.66 -10.95 -5.53
C VAL A 10 10.61 -9.98 -4.85
N PHE A 11 11.78 -9.73 -5.45
CA PHE A 11 12.79 -8.79 -4.94
C PHE A 11 12.63 -7.37 -5.46
N TYR A 12 11.47 -7.00 -6.02
CA TYR A 12 11.14 -5.66 -6.50
C TYR A 12 12.11 -5.05 -7.53
N ARG A 13 12.90 -5.88 -8.23
CA ARG A 13 13.77 -5.45 -9.34
C ARG A 13 12.98 -5.17 -10.61
N LYS A 14 11.79 -5.77 -10.72
CA LYS A 14 10.85 -5.57 -11.83
C LYS A 14 9.43 -5.38 -11.30
N PRO A 15 8.64 -4.44 -11.85
CA PRO A 15 7.24 -4.29 -11.46
C PRO A 15 6.43 -5.53 -11.85
N GLY A 16 5.51 -5.92 -10.96
CA GLY A 16 4.61 -7.03 -11.20
C GLY A 16 3.90 -7.44 -9.91
N TYR A 17 2.82 -8.21 -10.06
CA TYR A 17 2.10 -8.79 -8.94
C TYR A 17 2.65 -10.18 -8.63
N VAL A 18 2.87 -10.45 -7.33
CA VAL A 18 3.35 -11.75 -6.82
C VAL A 18 2.27 -12.41 -5.98
N TYR A 19 1.75 -11.68 -5.00
CA TYR A 19 0.74 -12.18 -4.06
C TYR A 19 -0.25 -11.06 -3.72
N SER A 20 -1.54 -11.37 -3.72
CA SER A 20 -2.63 -10.39 -3.60
C SER A 20 -2.59 -9.56 -2.31
N ARG A 21 -1.95 -10.09 -1.25
CA ARG A 21 -1.71 -9.33 -0.01
C ARG A 21 -0.83 -8.09 -0.23
N GLY A 22 0.15 -8.17 -1.13
CA GLY A 22 1.06 -7.06 -1.45
C GLY A 22 0.59 -6.19 -2.61
N GLY A 23 -0.36 -6.67 -3.40
CA GLY A 23 -0.95 -5.91 -4.51
C GLY A 23 -1.72 -6.81 -5.47
N SER A 24 -2.76 -6.23 -6.08
CA SER A 24 -3.55 -6.87 -7.13
C SER A 24 -3.91 -5.83 -8.19
N PRO A 25 -4.12 -6.23 -9.45
CA PRO A 25 -4.50 -5.29 -10.52
C PRO A 25 -5.81 -4.56 -10.21
N THR A 26 -6.75 -5.21 -9.54
CA THR A 26 -8.03 -4.60 -9.13
C THR A 26 -7.81 -3.53 -8.07
N ASN A 27 -7.01 -3.81 -7.04
CA ASN A 27 -6.71 -2.83 -5.99
C ASN A 27 -5.97 -1.63 -6.57
N THR A 28 -4.96 -1.85 -7.42
CA THR A 28 -4.20 -0.77 -8.05
C THR A 28 -5.06 0.13 -8.93
N THR A 29 -6.09 -0.43 -9.57
CA THR A 29 -7.04 0.39 -10.35
C THR A 29 -7.89 1.28 -9.44
N LEU A 30 -8.36 0.75 -8.31
CA LEU A 30 -9.10 1.52 -7.31
C LEU A 30 -8.21 2.61 -6.67
N GLU A 31 -6.98 2.27 -6.30
CA GLU A 31 -5.99 3.19 -5.75
C GLU A 31 -5.80 4.38 -6.68
N ARG A 32 -5.57 4.14 -7.98
CA ARG A 32 -5.41 5.20 -8.98
C ARG A 32 -6.64 6.08 -9.13
N ALA A 33 -7.83 5.49 -9.11
CA ALA A 33 -9.08 6.25 -9.20
C ALA A 33 -9.25 7.19 -8.00
N ILE A 34 -8.96 6.72 -6.79
CA ILE A 34 -9.01 7.53 -5.58
C ILE A 34 -7.92 8.61 -5.60
N SER A 35 -6.68 8.27 -5.97
CA SER A 35 -5.59 9.25 -6.08
C SER A 35 -5.95 10.39 -7.04
N THR A 36 -6.58 10.05 -8.17
CA THR A 36 -7.05 11.04 -9.15
C THR A 36 -8.15 11.94 -8.58
N LEU A 37 -9.08 11.37 -7.80
CA LEU A 37 -10.19 12.10 -7.20
C LEU A 37 -9.71 13.09 -6.12
N GLU A 38 -8.79 12.64 -5.26
CA GLU A 38 -8.29 13.41 -4.12
C GLU A 38 -7.10 14.32 -4.47
N GLY A 39 -6.55 14.20 -5.69
CA GLY A 39 -5.31 14.88 -6.07
C GLY A 39 -4.09 14.39 -5.29
N ALA A 40 -4.14 13.16 -4.76
CA ALA A 40 -3.06 12.55 -4.01
C ALA A 40 -2.00 11.95 -4.95
N GLU A 41 -0.74 11.94 -4.51
CA GLU A 41 0.35 11.31 -5.29
C GLU A 41 0.19 9.78 -5.35
N VAL A 42 -0.18 9.16 -4.23
CA VAL A 42 -0.38 7.71 -4.09
C VAL A 42 -1.54 7.45 -3.13
N THR A 43 -2.23 6.33 -3.33
CA THR A 43 -3.24 5.80 -2.41
C THR A 43 -2.99 4.33 -2.14
N HIS A 44 -3.25 3.88 -0.92
CA HIS A 44 -3.20 2.48 -0.53
C HIS A 44 -4.57 2.01 -0.03
N VAL A 45 -5.11 0.97 -0.67
CA VAL A 45 -6.41 0.41 -0.29
C VAL A 45 -6.26 -0.63 0.83
N CYS A 46 -7.07 -0.49 1.87
CA CYS A 46 -7.12 -1.41 3.00
C CYS A 46 -8.44 -2.21 3.02
N SER A 47 -8.48 -3.29 3.81
CA SER A 47 -9.68 -4.15 3.95
C SER A 47 -10.84 -3.50 4.70
N SER A 48 -10.57 -2.46 5.49
CA SER A 48 -11.57 -1.68 6.22
C SER A 48 -11.06 -0.27 6.51
N GLY A 49 -11.98 0.64 6.89
CA GLY A 49 -11.61 1.98 7.34
C GLY A 49 -10.75 1.96 8.60
N MET A 50 -11.03 1.06 9.55
CA MET A 50 -10.21 0.91 10.76
C MET A 50 -8.79 0.45 10.44
N ALA A 51 -8.62 -0.45 9.47
CA ALA A 51 -7.29 -0.86 9.01
C ALA A 51 -6.53 0.30 8.34
N ALA A 52 -7.22 1.12 7.55
CA ALA A 52 -6.63 2.31 6.93
C ALA A 52 -6.16 3.32 7.99
N SER A 53 -7.02 3.66 8.96
CA SER A 53 -6.65 4.58 10.04
C SER A 53 -5.52 4.04 10.90
N HIS A 54 -5.56 2.75 11.24
CA HIS A 54 -4.52 2.10 12.03
C HIS A 54 -3.17 2.11 11.32
N LEU A 55 -3.14 1.74 10.03
CA LEU A 55 -1.92 1.78 9.21
C LEU A 55 -1.37 3.21 9.08
N ALA A 56 -2.24 4.20 8.86
CA ALA A 56 -1.84 5.60 8.76
C ALA A 56 -1.17 6.11 10.04
N LEU A 57 -1.72 5.76 11.22
CA LEU A 57 -1.14 6.14 12.51
C LEU A 57 0.23 5.48 12.71
N LEU A 58 0.35 4.18 12.43
CA LEU A 58 1.63 3.47 12.54
C LEU A 58 2.68 4.03 11.56
N ALA A 59 2.28 4.33 10.32
CA ALA A 59 3.16 4.93 9.32
C ALA A 59 3.61 6.35 9.71
N ALA A 60 2.79 7.08 10.46
CA ALA A 60 3.12 8.39 11.01
C ALA A 60 3.94 8.35 12.31
N GLY A 61 4.29 7.15 12.82
CA GLY A 61 5.14 6.98 14.00
C GLY A 61 4.39 6.75 15.32
N ALA A 62 3.06 6.51 15.30
CA ALA A 62 2.36 6.20 16.55
C ALA A 62 2.95 4.95 17.22
N GLY A 63 3.39 5.10 18.47
CA GLY A 63 4.02 4.04 19.23
C GLY A 63 3.91 4.25 20.74
N GLN A 64 4.57 3.41 21.53
CA GLN A 64 4.54 3.56 22.99
C GLN A 64 5.21 4.86 23.46
N ASP A 65 6.28 5.27 22.79
CA ASP A 65 7.09 6.45 23.16
C ASP A 65 6.86 7.66 22.24
N GLU A 66 6.11 7.49 21.15
CA GLU A 66 5.82 8.52 20.15
C GLU A 66 4.31 8.79 20.07
N LEU A 67 3.92 10.00 20.49
CA LEU A 67 2.54 10.45 20.55
C LEU A 67 2.18 11.27 19.31
N ILE A 68 1.06 10.94 18.68
CA ILE A 68 0.44 11.74 17.61
C ILE A 68 -0.70 12.56 18.22
N LEU A 69 -0.61 13.89 18.12
CA LEU A 69 -1.70 14.79 18.48
C LEU A 69 -2.62 14.99 17.27
N CYS A 70 -3.89 14.63 17.42
CA CYS A 70 -4.94 14.99 16.48
C CYS A 70 -5.58 16.32 16.88
N SER A 71 -5.72 17.24 15.92
CA SER A 71 -6.46 18.50 16.05
C SER A 71 -7.97 18.31 15.95
#